data_AF-A0A4R4R7J0-F1
#
_entry.id   AF-A0A4R4R7J0-F1
#
_cell.length_a   1.000
_cell.length_b   1.000
_cell.length_c   1.000
_cell.angle_alpha   90.00
_cell.angle_beta   90.00
_cell.angle_gamma   90.00
#
_symmetry.space_group_name_H-M   'P 1'
#
loop_
_entity.id
_entity.type
_entity.pdbx_description
1 polymer ?
#
loop_
_entity_poly.entity_id
_entity_poly.type
_entity_poly.pdbx_seq_one_letter_code
_entity_poly.pdbx_strand_id
1 'polypeptide(L)'
;FLATTVGPVVDYDARRGTALVKTLEAYFGVGGSLARAAELLHVHVNTVTQRLERVGQLLGPDWQKPGRALEVQLALRLHRLREPPP
;
A
#
# COMPACT_ATOMS: atom_id res chain seq x y z
N PHE A 1 -10.66 -9.72 8.19
CA PHE A 1 -10.19 -9.35 6.84
C PHE A 1 -9.28 -8.12 6.86
N LEU A 2 -9.76 -6.90 7.16
CA LEU A 2 -8.90 -5.70 7.12
C LEU A 2 -7.65 -5.78 8.01
N ALA A 3 -7.84 -6.08 9.30
CA ALA A 3 -6.75 -6.19 10.26
C ALA A 3 -5.70 -7.26 9.86
N THR A 4 -6.13 -8.33 9.21
CA THR A 4 -5.25 -9.43 8.79
C THR A 4 -4.58 -9.18 7.43
N THR A 5 -5.18 -8.36 6.56
CA THR A 5 -4.70 -8.16 5.19
C THR A 5 -3.84 -6.90 5.05
N VAL A 6 -4.26 -5.77 5.64
CA VAL A 6 -3.54 -4.49 5.57
C VAL A 6 -3.26 -3.88 6.93
N GLY A 7 -3.78 -4.48 8.02
CA GLY A 7 -3.52 -4.03 9.40
C GLY A 7 -2.04 -3.82 9.72
N PRO A 8 -1.12 -4.75 9.35
CA PRO A 8 0.32 -4.53 9.57
C PRO A 8 0.86 -3.27 8.91
N VAL A 9 0.32 -2.86 7.75
CA VAL A 9 0.75 -1.65 7.03
C VAL A 9 0.15 -0.41 7.66
N VAL A 10 -1.14 -0.45 8.01
CA VAL A 10 -1.84 0.65 8.71
C VAL A 10 -1.19 0.94 10.06
N ASP A 11 -0.94 -0.11 10.86
CA ASP A 11 -0.29 0.02 12.16
C ASP A 11 1.13 0.56 12.03
N TYR A 12 1.85 0.17 10.97
CA TYR A 12 3.19 0.67 10.71
C TYR A 12 3.18 2.16 10.35
N ASP A 13 2.28 2.59 9.46
CA ASP A 13 2.09 4.01 9.12
C ASP A 13 1.75 4.84 10.37
N ALA A 14 0.79 4.38 11.19
CA ALA A 14 0.39 5.07 12.42
C ALA A 14 1.55 5.19 13.43
N ARG A 15 2.41 4.17 13.56
CA ARG A 15 3.53 4.17 14.51
C ARG A 15 4.75 4.94 14.02
N ARG A 16 4.98 4.98 12.70
CA ARG A 16 6.22 5.52 12.11
C ARG A 16 6.03 6.82 11.34
N GLY A 17 4.80 7.27 11.14
CA GLY A 17 4.48 8.44 10.32
C GLY A 17 4.86 8.24 8.84
N THR A 18 4.80 7.00 8.35
CA THR A 18 5.08 6.68 6.95
C THR A 18 3.82 6.82 6.09
N ALA A 19 3.96 6.59 4.78
CA ALA A 19 2.86 6.70 3.82
C ALA A 19 2.74 5.44 2.94
N LEU A 20 2.87 4.27 3.56
CA LEU A 20 2.83 2.97 2.88
C LEU A 20 1.43 2.65 2.33
N VAL A 21 0.37 2.94 3.08
CA VAL A 21 -1.02 2.78 2.62
C VAL A 21 -1.25 3.62 1.37
N LYS A 22 -0.92 4.92 1.43
CA LYS A 22 -1.02 5.83 0.29
C LYS A 22 -0.17 5.36 -0.90
N THR A 23 1.02 4.81 -0.64
CA THR A 23 1.86 4.26 -1.69
C THR A 23 1.24 3.03 -2.35
N LEU A 24 0.64 2.11 -1.60
CA LEU A 24 -0.06 0.96 -2.17
C LEU A 24 -1.26 1.37 -3.01
N GLU A 25 -2.06 2.33 -2.52
CA GLU A 25 -3.22 2.85 -3.25
C GLU A 25 -2.80 3.45 -4.59
N ALA A 26 -1.75 4.28 -4.61
CA ALA A 26 -1.21 4.85 -5.84
C ALA A 26 -0.65 3.77 -6.77
N TYR A 27 0.15 2.85 -6.23
CA TYR A 27 0.77 1.76 -6.98
C TYR A 27 -0.25 0.88 -7.69
N PHE A 28 -1.28 0.41 -6.98
CA PHE A 28 -2.35 -0.37 -7.58
C PHE A 28 -3.24 0.47 -8.50
N GLY A 29 -3.48 1.75 -8.16
CA GLY A 29 -4.28 2.68 -8.97
C GLY A 29 -3.72 2.92 -10.38
N VAL A 30 -2.40 2.77 -10.57
CA VAL A 30 -1.73 2.89 -11.88
C VAL A 30 -1.33 1.55 -12.49
N GLY A 31 -1.88 0.44 -12.01
CA GLY A 31 -1.63 -0.89 -12.56
C GLY A 31 -0.23 -1.45 -12.23
N GLY A 32 0.35 -1.07 -11.10
CA GLY A 32 1.63 -1.62 -10.63
C GLY A 32 2.88 -0.95 -11.21
N SER A 33 2.74 0.22 -11.83
CA SER A 33 3.88 0.99 -12.33
C SER A 33 4.53 1.83 -11.21
N LEU A 34 5.79 1.53 -10.90
CA LEU A 34 6.57 2.30 -9.92
C LEU A 34 6.74 3.77 -10.33
N ALA A 35 7.06 4.01 -11.61
CA ALA A 35 7.29 5.35 -12.14
C ALA A 35 6.02 6.21 -12.07
N ARG A 36 4.88 5.68 -12.54
CA ARG A 36 3.60 6.41 -12.49
C ARG A 36 3.12 6.63 -11.06
N ALA A 37 3.37 5.67 -10.16
CA ALA A 37 3.04 5.85 -8.74
C ALA A 37 3.91 6.95 -8.10
N ALA A 38 5.19 7.02 -8.47
CA ALA A 38 6.12 8.05 -8.01
C ALA A 38 5.68 9.45 -8.47
N GLU A 39 5.27 9.58 -9.73
CA GLU A 39 4.69 10.80 -10.30
C GLU A 39 3.44 11.24 -9.52
N LEU A 40 2.48 10.34 -9.30
CA LEU A 40 1.24 10.64 -8.55
C LEU A 40 1.50 11.04 -7.09
N LEU A 41 2.55 10.48 -6.48
CA LEU A 41 2.91 10.75 -5.09
C LEU A 41 3.86 11.94 -4.94
N HIS A 42 4.32 12.53 -6.06
CA HIS A 42 5.35 13.58 -6.09
C HIS A 42 6.61 13.18 -5.31
N VAL A 43 7.08 11.95 -5.50
CA VAL A 43 8.32 11.43 -4.91
C VAL A 43 9.21 10.81 -5.97
N HIS A 44 10.47 10.56 -5.63
CA HIS A 44 11.36 9.80 -6.50
C HIS A 44 10.97 8.32 -6.55
N VAL A 45 11.16 7.65 -7.70
CA VAL A 45 10.81 6.23 -7.88
C VAL A 45 11.46 5.31 -6.84
N ASN A 46 12.70 5.58 -6.46
CA ASN A 46 13.40 4.85 -5.38
C ASN A 46 12.65 4.89 -4.05
N THR A 47 11.95 5.98 -3.74
CA THR A 47 11.14 6.08 -2.51
C THR A 47 9.95 5.13 -2.59
N VAL A 48 9.31 5.00 -3.76
CA VAL A 48 8.24 4.02 -3.97
C VAL A 48 8.77 2.60 -3.81
N THR A 49 9.90 2.29 -4.45
CA THR A 49 10.56 0.97 -4.33
C THR A 49 10.82 0.60 -2.87
N GLN A 50 11.49 1.48 -2.11
CA GLN A 50 11.80 1.24 -0.69
C GLN A 50 10.54 1.06 0.17
N ARG A 51 9.47 1.81 -0.11
CA ARG A 51 8.20 1.67 0.57
C ARG A 51 7.53 0.33 0.24
N LEU A 52 7.57 -0.11 -1.01
CA LEU A 52 7.00 -1.41 -1.41
C LEU A 52 7.82 -2.59 -0.90
N GLU A 53 9.14 -2.46 -0.79
CA GLU A 53 9.99 -3.44 -0.10
C GLU A 53 9.59 -3.54 1.37
N ARG A 54 9.37 -2.41 2.05
CA ARG A 54 8.84 -2.40 3.43
C ARG A 54 7.48 -3.06 3.52
N VAL A 55 6.57 -2.81 2.57
CA VAL A 55 5.28 -3.50 2.50
C VAL A 55 5.48 -5.01 2.37
N GLY A 56 6.41 -5.47 1.54
CA GLY A 56 6.75 -6.90 1.42
C GLY A 56 7.27 -7.52 2.72
N GLN A 57 8.02 -6.77 3.52
CA GLN A 57 8.44 -7.21 4.86
C GLN A 57 7.27 -7.34 5.84
N LEU A 58 6.22 -6.52 5.69
CA LEU A 58 5.05 -6.51 6.58
C LEU A 58 3.98 -7.52 6.17
N LEU A 59 3.75 -7.70 4.87
CA LEU A 59 2.68 -8.54 4.31
C LEU A 59 3.16 -9.93 3.86
N GLY A 60 4.48 -10.13 3.83
CA GLY A 60 5.13 -11.34 3.33
C GLY A 60 5.46 -11.26 1.84
N PRO A 61 6.39 -12.12 1.35
CA PRO A 61 6.95 -12.06 -0.01
C PRO A 61 5.91 -12.27 -1.12
N ASP A 62 4.78 -12.89 -0.80
CA ASP A 62 3.73 -13.26 -1.76
C ASP A 62 2.65 -12.19 -1.92
N TRP A 63 2.79 -11.02 -1.30
CA TRP A 63 1.74 -9.98 -1.29
C TRP A 63 1.35 -9.47 -2.69
N GLN A 64 2.21 -9.62 -3.69
CA GLN A 64 1.96 -9.24 -5.08
C GLN A 64 1.44 -10.39 -5.97
N LYS A 65 1.36 -11.63 -5.48
CA LYS A 65 0.76 -12.73 -6.24
C LYS A 65 -0.71 -12.42 -6.53
N PRO A 66 -1.27 -12.77 -7.70
CA PRO A 66 -2.57 -12.27 -8.16
C PRO A 66 -3.70 -12.35 -7.13
N GLY A 67 -3.85 -13.49 -6.44
CA GLY A 67 -4.88 -13.65 -5.39
C GLY A 67 -4.66 -12.74 -4.18
N ARG A 68 -3.42 -12.67 -3.68
CA ARG A 68 -3.08 -11.80 -2.53
C ARG A 68 -3.12 -10.32 -2.89
N ALA A 69 -2.69 -9.96 -4.09
CA ALA A 69 -2.79 -8.59 -4.59
C ALA A 69 -4.24 -8.11 -4.67
N LEU A 70 -5.17 -8.97 -5.09
CA LEU A 70 -6.60 -8.66 -5.09
C LEU A 70 -7.14 -8.43 -3.67
N GLU A 71 -6.79 -9.30 -2.72
CA GLU A 71 -7.18 -9.15 -1.33
C GLU A 71 -6.67 -7.84 -0.73
N VAL A 72 -5.40 -7.48 -1.00
CA VAL A 72 -4.79 -6.22 -0.55
C VAL A 72 -5.51 -5.03 -1.16
N GLN A 73 -5.78 -5.02 -2.46
CA GLN A 73 -6.53 -3.94 -3.12
C GLN A 73 -7.93 -3.76 -2.55
N LEU A 74 -8.65 -4.87 -2.32
CA LEU A 74 -9.98 -4.84 -1.71
C LEU A 74 -9.92 -4.28 -0.28
N ALA A 75 -8.95 -4.73 0.50
CA ALA A 75 -8.77 -4.26 1.87
C ALA A 75 -8.43 -2.77 1.94
N LEU A 76 -7.60 -2.24 1.03
CA LEU A 76 -7.31 -0.80 0.93
C LEU A 76 -8.57 0.01 0.63
N ARG A 77 -9.38 -0.41 -0.35
CA ARG A 77 -10.64 0.27 -0.70
C ARG A 77 -11.62 0.30 0.47
N LEU A 78 -11.79 -0.83 1.15
CA LEU A 78 -12.67 -0.95 2.32
C LEU A 78 -12.13 -0.12 3.51
N HIS A 79 -10.82 -0.04 3.70
CA HIS A 79 -10.21 0.79 4.74
C HIS A 79 -10.49 2.28 4.49
N ARG A 80 -10.30 2.76 3.25
CA ARG A 80 -10.62 4.14 2.86
C ARG A 80 -12.08 4.50 3.08
N LEU A 81 -13.02 3.57 2.89
CA LEU A 81 -14.45 3.82 3.15
C LEU A 81 -14.80 3.89 4.65
N ARG A 82 -13.95 3.34 5.53
CA ARG A 82 -14.15 3.38 6.99
C ARG A 82 -13.60 4.65 7.60
N GLU A 83 -12.61 5.27 6.97
CA GLU A 83 -12.11 6.57 7.37
C GLU A 83 -12.98 7.64 6.68
N PRO A 84 -13.71 8.48 7.42
CA PRO A 84 -14.41 9.60 6.79
C PRO A 84 -13.38 10.47 6.04
N PRO A 85 -13.74 11.04 4.87
CA PRO A 85 -12.84 11.95 4.18
C PRO A 85 -12.46 13.11 5.12
N PRO A 86 -11.20 13.57 5.08
CA PRO A 86 -10.77 14.73 5.86
C PRO A 86 -11.54 16.00 5.47
#